data_AF-A0A1Z8L8M3-F1
#
_entry.id   AF-A0A1Z8L8M3-F1
#
_cell.length_a   1.000
_cell.length_b   1.000
_cell.length_c   1.000
_cell.angle_alpha   90.00
_cell.angle_beta   90.00
_cell.angle_gamma   90.00
#
_symmetry.space_group_name_H-M   'P 1'
#
loop_
_entity.id
_entity.type
_entity.pdbx_description
1 polymer ?
#
loop_
_entity_poly.entity_id
_entity_poly.type
_entity_poly.pdbx_seq_one_letter_code
_entity_poly.pdbx_strand_id
1 'polypeptide(L)'
;MRFKFYHYISGISFLAFLGFFLTESQVKEARYQPRESQSSIPTGIAGYMEYINSMRANEITGEVTLADIQKAENELNALNTNKTNSITWEPRGPDNKGGRTRALVIDKDNSSILYTGSVGGGLFKSINGGATWNYIGDPQHNQSIVSITQTSTGDLYVGTGELFQGYYGGGSTSSPQFAGKGVLKSTDDGASWTELTSTLSWSSVPRIEADPSDPSGNTIYAATTNGFKKTTDGGTTWTSPLGGNIWDFAISPTGKLFVNRNGNTMYSTDGTNFTEISAPIITSTSLPRRGSGRIRYAISPQDENYVYCVQTNGNALSAVYRSVDGGSTWSKIGQKSNNFDPLCYTNSGNPFA
;
A
#
# COMPACT_ATOMS: atom_id res chain seq x y z
N MET A 1 -83.69 -26.26 -13.49
CA MET A 1 -84.41 -25.22 -14.24
C MET A 1 -84.11 -23.87 -13.58
N ARG A 2 -83.63 -22.90 -14.37
CA ARG A 2 -83.50 -21.44 -14.10
C ARG A 2 -82.39 -20.89 -13.18
N PHE A 3 -81.50 -20.15 -13.86
CA PHE A 3 -80.62 -19.05 -13.42
C PHE A 3 -81.36 -17.89 -12.72
N LYS A 4 -80.66 -17.13 -11.85
CA LYS A 4 -80.22 -15.74 -12.10
C LYS A 4 -79.41 -15.12 -10.94
N PHE A 5 -78.60 -14.13 -11.32
CA PHE A 5 -77.47 -13.45 -10.65
C PHE A 5 -77.85 -12.09 -9.99
N TYR A 6 -76.86 -11.51 -9.26
CA TYR A 6 -76.65 -10.10 -8.78
C TYR A 6 -77.31 -9.67 -7.46
N HIS A 7 -76.72 -8.84 -6.56
CA HIS A 7 -75.37 -8.36 -6.17
C HIS A 7 -75.54 -7.39 -4.95
N TYR A 8 -74.42 -6.99 -4.30
CA TYR A 8 -74.18 -5.88 -3.33
C TYR A 8 -74.29 -6.19 -1.81
N ILE A 9 -73.17 -6.43 -1.09
CA ILE A 9 -72.12 -5.53 -0.52
C ILE A 9 -72.53 -4.81 0.79
N SER A 10 -71.90 -5.22 1.90
CA SER A 10 -71.31 -4.42 3.00
C SER A 10 -70.84 -5.43 4.07
N GLY A 11 -69.70 -5.35 4.76
CA GLY A 11 -68.53 -4.48 4.81
C GLY A 11 -67.74 -5.01 5.99
N ILE A 12 -66.58 -5.64 5.76
CA ILE A 12 -65.72 -6.15 6.85
C ILE A 12 -64.36 -5.48 6.68
N SER A 13 -64.06 -4.58 7.61
CA SER A 13 -62.75 -3.99 7.79
C SER A 13 -61.76 -5.04 8.27
N PHE A 14 -60.71 -5.30 7.49
CA PHE A 14 -59.53 -6.01 7.96
C PHE A 14 -58.32 -5.09 7.79
N LEU A 15 -57.74 -4.69 8.92
CA LEU A 15 -56.47 -3.97 9.00
C LEU A 15 -55.37 -4.88 8.44
N ALA A 16 -54.83 -4.52 7.27
CA ALA A 16 -53.62 -5.12 6.74
C ALA A 16 -52.40 -4.43 7.39
N PHE A 17 -51.75 -5.13 8.31
CA PHE A 17 -50.41 -4.78 8.77
C PHE A 17 -49.41 -5.17 7.67
N LEU A 18 -48.97 -4.18 6.88
CA LEU A 18 -47.89 -4.35 5.92
C LEU A 18 -46.55 -4.33 6.69
N GLY A 19 -45.99 -5.50 6.98
CA GLY A 19 -44.64 -5.63 7.52
C GLY A 19 -43.61 -5.27 6.45
N PHE A 20 -43.07 -4.05 6.53
CA PHE A 20 -41.94 -3.62 5.73
C PHE A 20 -40.67 -4.29 6.30
N PHE A 21 -40.20 -5.37 5.67
CA PHE A 21 -38.89 -5.92 5.98
C PHE A 21 -37.83 -4.99 5.37
N LEU A 22 -37.30 -4.08 6.18
CA LEU A 22 -36.00 -3.47 5.93
C LEU A 22 -34.96 -4.57 6.08
N THR A 23 -34.41 -5.06 4.95
CA THR A 23 -33.14 -5.77 4.99
C THR A 23 -32.06 -4.77 5.35
N GLU A 24 -31.79 -4.66 6.64
CA GLU A 24 -30.59 -4.02 7.15
C GLU A 24 -29.41 -4.84 6.63
N SER A 25 -28.66 -4.30 5.65
CA SER A 25 -27.39 -4.89 5.27
C SER A 25 -26.45 -4.73 6.46
N GLN A 26 -26.40 -5.75 7.30
CA GLN A 26 -25.44 -5.84 8.39
C GLN A 26 -24.04 -5.81 7.75
N VAL A 27 -23.41 -4.64 7.75
CA VAL A 27 -21.98 -4.50 7.45
C VAL A 27 -21.28 -5.29 8.55
N LYS A 28 -20.91 -6.53 8.22
CA LYS A 28 -20.23 -7.43 9.15
C LYS A 28 -18.93 -6.76 9.55
N GLU A 29 -18.85 -6.24 10.77
CA GLU A 29 -17.61 -5.65 11.29
C GLU A 29 -16.49 -6.67 11.11
N ALA A 30 -15.49 -6.30 10.32
CA ALA A 30 -14.34 -7.13 10.05
C ALA A 30 -13.50 -7.24 11.33
N ARG A 31 -13.77 -8.27 12.15
CA ARG A 31 -12.94 -8.61 13.31
C ARG A 31 -11.87 -9.60 12.89
N TYR A 32 -10.65 -9.44 13.39
CA TYR A 32 -9.55 -10.38 13.20
C TYR A 32 -10.02 -11.82 13.51
N GLN A 33 -9.74 -12.76 12.61
CA GLN A 33 -10.03 -14.19 12.77
C GLN A 33 -8.73 -14.97 12.48
N PRO A 34 -8.12 -15.67 13.45
CA PRO A 34 -6.90 -16.43 13.19
C PRO A 34 -7.10 -17.41 12.01
N ARG A 35 -6.08 -17.56 11.15
CA ARG A 35 -6.10 -18.57 10.08
C ARG A 35 -6.13 -19.98 10.68
N GLU A 36 -6.96 -20.86 10.12
CA GLU A 36 -6.69 -22.30 10.20
C GLU A 36 -5.58 -22.64 9.19
N SER A 37 -4.43 -23.10 9.69
CA SER A 37 -3.25 -23.36 8.84
C SER A 37 -3.39 -24.69 8.08
N GLN A 38 -3.21 -24.68 6.77
CA GLN A 38 -2.88 -25.88 6.00
C GLN A 38 -1.45 -25.78 5.42
N SER A 39 -0.65 -26.82 5.68
CA SER A 39 0.67 -27.20 5.09
C SER A 39 1.92 -26.59 5.74
N SER A 40 3.05 -27.28 6.01
CA SER A 40 3.40 -28.70 6.18
C SER A 40 4.73 -28.75 6.98
N ILE A 41 4.69 -28.23 8.21
CA ILE A 41 5.55 -28.65 9.34
C ILE A 41 4.88 -29.94 9.87
N PRO A 42 5.57 -31.01 10.34
CA PRO A 42 4.96 -32.29 10.74
C PRO A 42 3.51 -32.11 11.18
N THR A 43 2.58 -32.54 10.32
CA THR A 43 1.19 -32.08 10.34
C THR A 43 0.59 -32.28 11.72
N GLY A 44 0.47 -31.18 12.48
CA GLY A 44 0.00 -31.20 13.86
C GLY A 44 0.57 -30.08 14.73
N ILE A 45 0.06 -30.02 15.96
CA ILE A 45 0.33 -28.98 16.99
C ILE A 45 1.84 -28.76 17.24
N ALA A 46 2.66 -29.81 17.16
CA ALA A 46 4.09 -29.76 17.51
C ALA A 46 4.90 -28.81 16.62
N GLY A 47 4.69 -28.85 15.30
CA GLY A 47 5.40 -28.00 14.35
C GLY A 47 5.07 -26.52 14.44
N TYR A 48 3.80 -26.22 14.73
CA TYR A 48 3.33 -24.85 14.97
C TYR A 48 3.91 -24.30 16.28
N MET A 49 3.94 -25.10 17.35
CA MET A 49 4.49 -24.70 18.64
C MET A 49 5.99 -24.40 18.57
N GLU A 50 6.76 -25.16 17.79
CA GLU A 50 8.20 -24.95 17.61
C GLU A 50 8.51 -23.61 16.93
N TYR A 51 7.75 -23.26 15.87
CA TYR A 51 7.87 -21.96 15.21
C TYR A 51 7.47 -20.79 16.13
N ILE A 52 6.33 -20.88 16.81
CA ILE A 52 5.89 -19.85 17.76
C ILE A 52 6.88 -19.66 18.91
N ASN A 53 7.44 -20.75 19.43
CA ASN A 53 8.45 -20.69 20.48
C ASN A 53 9.73 -20.03 19.98
N SER A 54 10.17 -20.31 18.75
CA SER A 54 11.37 -19.68 18.16
C SER A 54 11.25 -18.16 18.00
N MET A 55 10.04 -17.62 17.81
CA MET A 55 9.82 -16.18 17.70
C MET A 55 9.74 -15.46 19.04
N ARG A 56 9.38 -16.19 20.11
CA ARG A 56 9.27 -15.66 21.47
C ARG A 56 10.55 -15.88 22.28
N ALA A 57 11.39 -16.79 21.80
CA ALA A 57 12.61 -17.21 22.46
C ALA A 57 13.59 -16.05 22.58
N ASN A 58 14.28 -16.02 23.72
CA ASN A 58 15.43 -15.15 23.92
C ASN A 58 16.48 -15.40 22.82
N GLU A 59 16.93 -14.34 22.14
CA GLU A 59 17.83 -14.44 20.98
C GLU A 59 19.19 -15.07 21.29
N ILE A 60 19.59 -15.14 22.57
CA ILE A 60 20.84 -15.73 23.03
C ILE A 60 20.64 -17.18 23.48
N THR A 61 19.54 -17.49 24.18
CA THR A 61 19.34 -18.81 24.80
C THR A 61 18.43 -19.73 23.99
N GLY A 62 17.64 -19.20 23.06
CA GLY A 62 16.69 -19.98 22.26
C GLY A 62 15.44 -20.46 23.02
N GLU A 63 15.25 -20.02 24.27
CA GLU A 63 14.16 -20.46 25.14
C GLU A 63 13.24 -19.30 25.53
N VAL A 64 11.97 -19.62 25.79
CA VAL A 64 11.00 -18.70 26.42
C VAL A 64 10.89 -19.09 27.89
N THR A 65 11.55 -18.37 28.77
CA THR A 65 11.50 -18.67 30.20
C THR A 65 10.31 -18.00 30.88
N LEU A 66 9.88 -18.51 32.03
CA LEU A 66 8.88 -17.85 32.87
C LEU A 66 9.33 -16.44 33.28
N ALA A 67 10.63 -16.20 33.40
CA ALA A 67 11.18 -14.89 33.69
C ALA A 67 10.99 -13.91 32.51
N ASP A 68 11.09 -14.39 31.27
CA ASP A 68 10.85 -13.57 30.08
C ASP A 68 9.37 -13.18 29.96
N ILE A 69 8.46 -14.12 30.25
CA ILE A 69 7.01 -13.86 30.28
C ILE A 69 6.68 -12.85 31.38
N GLN A 70 7.19 -13.07 32.60
CA GLN A 70 6.94 -12.17 33.73
C GLN A 70 7.52 -10.77 33.50
N LYS A 71 8.69 -10.68 32.85
CA LYS A 71 9.29 -9.41 32.46
C LYS A 71 8.42 -8.67 31.45
N ALA A 72 7.93 -9.36 30.42
CA ALA A 72 7.03 -8.76 29.43
C ALA A 72 5.71 -8.28 30.05
N GLU A 73 5.13 -9.04 30.99
CA GLU A 73 3.94 -8.63 31.74
C GLU A 73 4.21 -7.40 32.62
N ASN A 74 5.35 -7.36 33.30
CA ASN A 74 5.74 -6.24 34.14
C ASN A 74 6.00 -4.97 33.30
N GLU A 75 6.64 -5.13 32.14
CA GLU A 75 6.85 -4.04 31.18
C GLU A 75 5.52 -3.52 30.63
N LEU A 76 4.58 -4.40 30.25
CA LEU A 76 3.22 -4.04 29.81
C LEU A 76 2.46 -3.26 30.90
N ASN A 77 2.52 -3.73 32.15
CA ASN A 77 1.85 -3.08 33.29
C ASN A 77 2.50 -1.75 33.70
N ALA A 78 3.79 -1.57 33.39
CA ALA A 78 4.52 -0.33 33.64
C ALA A 78 4.29 0.73 32.54
N LEU A 79 3.65 0.39 31.42
CA LEU A 79 3.28 1.35 30.39
C LEU A 79 2.24 2.32 30.95
N ASN A 80 2.55 3.62 30.89
CA ASN A 80 1.68 4.68 31.40
C ASN A 80 0.41 4.79 30.53
N THR A 81 -0.71 4.30 31.04
CA THR A 81 -2.02 4.30 30.35
C THR A 81 -2.72 5.66 30.37
N ASN A 82 -2.21 6.65 31.11
CA ASN A 82 -2.88 7.94 31.36
C ASN A 82 -2.65 9.01 30.28
N LYS A 83 -2.32 8.63 29.05
CA LYS A 83 -2.26 9.57 27.92
C LYS A 83 -2.78 8.96 26.63
N THR A 84 -4.04 8.57 26.57
CA THR A 84 -4.71 8.37 25.29
C THR A 84 -6.15 8.85 25.36
N ASN A 85 -6.56 9.60 24.34
CA ASN A 85 -7.97 9.59 23.92
C ASN A 85 -8.38 8.12 23.81
N SER A 86 -9.56 7.74 24.28
CA SER A 86 -10.10 6.37 24.24
C SER A 86 -10.27 5.88 22.81
N ILE A 87 -9.16 5.56 22.16
CA ILE A 87 -9.02 5.01 20.82
C ILE A 87 -8.55 3.58 21.02
N THR A 88 -9.44 2.63 20.73
CA THR A 88 -9.08 1.21 20.71
C THR A 88 -8.33 0.92 19.41
N TRP A 89 -7.05 0.57 19.53
CA TRP A 89 -6.26 0.12 18.39
C TRP A 89 -6.48 -1.37 18.17
N GLU A 90 -6.97 -1.75 16.99
CA GLU A 90 -7.08 -3.15 16.57
C GLU A 90 -6.01 -3.46 15.52
N PRO A 91 -5.17 -4.49 15.71
CA PRO A 91 -4.20 -4.90 14.71
C PRO A 91 -4.91 -5.44 13.44
N ARG A 92 -4.43 -5.02 12.26
CA ARG A 92 -5.01 -5.36 10.93
C ARG A 92 -3.99 -6.01 9.99
N GLY A 93 -2.96 -6.66 10.51
CA GLY A 93 -1.82 -7.16 9.73
C GLY A 93 -1.43 -8.59 10.08
N PRO A 94 -0.70 -9.30 9.20
CA PRO A 94 -0.24 -10.65 9.50
C PRO A 94 0.61 -10.64 10.78
N ASP A 95 0.20 -11.44 11.75
CA ASP A 95 0.77 -11.54 13.09
C ASP A 95 1.92 -12.55 13.18
N ASN A 96 2.15 -13.31 12.11
CA ASN A 96 3.08 -14.44 12.05
C ASN A 96 4.30 -14.20 11.14
N LYS A 97 4.32 -13.11 10.36
CA LYS A 97 5.40 -12.71 9.46
C LYS A 97 5.58 -11.19 9.51
N GLY A 98 6.53 -10.74 10.34
CA GLY A 98 6.95 -9.34 10.39
C GLY A 98 7.75 -8.94 9.16
N GLY A 99 7.80 -7.64 8.85
CA GLY A 99 8.61 -7.12 7.77
C GLY A 99 8.21 -5.71 7.33
N ARG A 100 9.07 -5.07 6.55
CA ARG A 100 8.75 -3.76 5.96
C ARG A 100 7.75 -3.94 4.81
N THR A 101 6.55 -3.42 5.00
CA THR A 101 5.53 -3.33 3.95
C THR A 101 5.67 -2.03 3.17
N ARG A 102 5.61 -2.11 1.85
CA ARG A 102 5.66 -0.93 0.96
C ARG A 102 4.55 -0.89 -0.08
N ALA A 103 3.94 -2.03 -0.35
CA ALA A 103 2.93 -2.23 -1.37
C ALA A 103 1.60 -2.53 -0.68
N LEU A 104 0.56 -1.76 -1.01
CA LEU A 104 -0.81 -1.99 -0.57
C LEU A 104 -1.74 -1.50 -1.68
N VAL A 105 -2.66 -2.34 -2.12
CA VAL A 105 -3.79 -1.96 -2.97
C VAL A 105 -5.08 -2.48 -2.34
N ILE A 106 -6.12 -1.67 -2.40
CA ILE A 106 -7.49 -2.09 -2.09
C ILE A 106 -8.12 -2.42 -3.44
N ASP A 107 -8.80 -3.55 -3.52
CA ASP A 107 -9.48 -3.95 -4.74
C ASP A 107 -10.53 -2.92 -5.16
N LYS A 108 -10.54 -2.60 -6.45
CA LYS A 108 -11.38 -1.53 -7.02
C LYS A 108 -12.88 -1.83 -6.93
N ASP A 109 -13.27 -3.11 -6.97
CA ASP A 109 -14.67 -3.54 -7.00
C ASP A 109 -15.16 -3.97 -5.61
N ASN A 110 -14.24 -4.35 -4.71
CA ASN A 110 -14.57 -4.83 -3.37
C ASN A 110 -13.55 -4.39 -2.32
N SER A 111 -13.90 -3.40 -1.51
CA SER A 111 -13.03 -2.87 -0.44
C SER A 111 -12.69 -3.86 0.69
N SER A 112 -13.33 -5.03 0.73
CA SER A 112 -12.93 -6.13 1.63
C SER A 112 -11.71 -6.90 1.11
N ILE A 113 -11.43 -6.82 -0.19
CA ILE A 113 -10.27 -7.47 -0.82
C ILE A 113 -9.11 -6.48 -0.84
N LEU A 114 -7.98 -6.89 -0.26
CA LEU A 114 -6.77 -6.08 -0.22
C LEU A 114 -5.58 -6.95 -0.60
N TYR A 115 -4.60 -6.35 -1.27
CA TYR A 115 -3.33 -6.99 -1.61
C TYR A 115 -2.20 -6.20 -1.01
N THR A 116 -1.21 -6.87 -0.44
CA THR A 116 -0.02 -6.22 0.12
C THR A 116 1.25 -6.99 -0.22
N GLY A 117 2.36 -6.27 -0.27
CA GLY A 117 3.67 -6.82 -0.55
C GLY A 117 4.70 -6.36 0.47
N SER A 118 5.52 -7.32 0.90
CA SER A 118 6.63 -7.10 1.82
C SER A 118 7.97 -7.14 1.09
N VAL A 119 8.89 -6.28 1.52
CA VAL A 119 10.24 -6.10 0.97
C VAL A 119 11.08 -7.38 1.01
N GLY A 120 10.76 -8.34 1.88
CA GLY A 120 11.41 -9.66 1.91
C GLY A 120 10.46 -10.80 2.26
N GLY A 121 9.15 -10.57 2.18
CA GLY A 121 8.13 -11.51 2.64
C GLY A 121 7.12 -11.93 1.59
N GLY A 122 7.26 -11.47 0.34
CA GLY A 122 6.35 -11.82 -0.75
C GLY A 122 4.99 -11.11 -0.70
N LEU A 123 4.00 -11.75 -1.30
CA LEU A 123 2.65 -11.20 -1.53
C LEU A 123 1.62 -11.81 -0.59
N PHE A 124 0.68 -10.97 -0.13
CA PHE A 124 -0.43 -11.38 0.71
C PHE A 124 -1.76 -10.78 0.24
N LYS A 125 -2.84 -11.50 0.45
CA LYS A 125 -4.22 -11.11 0.14
C LYS A 125 -5.12 -11.21 1.37
N SER A 126 -5.89 -10.18 1.63
CA SER A 126 -7.03 -10.20 2.55
C SER A 126 -8.32 -10.27 1.74
N ILE A 127 -9.35 -10.93 2.29
CA ILE A 127 -10.72 -10.93 1.77
C ILE A 127 -11.74 -10.34 2.77
N ASN A 128 -11.27 -9.79 3.88
CA ASN A 128 -12.08 -9.26 4.98
C ASN A 128 -11.55 -7.93 5.52
N GLY A 129 -11.17 -7.01 4.64
CA GLY A 129 -10.82 -5.64 5.03
C GLY A 129 -9.50 -5.51 5.80
N GLY A 130 -8.60 -6.47 5.65
CA GLY A 130 -7.33 -6.54 6.38
C GLY A 130 -7.44 -7.19 7.76
N ALA A 131 -8.59 -7.75 8.13
CA ALA A 131 -8.71 -8.50 9.38
C ALA A 131 -7.83 -9.75 9.37
N THR A 132 -7.64 -10.39 8.21
CA THR A 132 -6.76 -11.56 8.05
C THR A 132 -6.09 -11.52 6.69
N TRP A 133 -4.84 -11.98 6.62
CA TRP A 133 -4.06 -11.99 5.38
C TRP A 133 -3.67 -13.42 5.06
N ASN A 134 -3.68 -13.80 3.78
CA ASN A 134 -3.25 -15.07 3.20
C ASN A 134 -2.01 -14.85 2.33
N TYR A 135 -1.00 -15.70 2.43
CA TYR A 135 0.14 -15.62 1.51
C TYR A 135 -0.29 -16.13 0.13
N ILE A 136 0.01 -15.35 -0.91
CA ILE A 136 -0.37 -15.63 -2.31
C ILE A 136 0.83 -15.50 -3.27
N GLY A 137 2.05 -15.40 -2.72
CA GLY A 137 3.26 -15.40 -3.52
C GLY A 137 3.63 -16.80 -3.99
N ASP A 138 4.40 -16.89 -5.07
CA ASP A 138 5.07 -18.13 -5.47
C ASP A 138 6.55 -18.04 -5.04
N PRO A 139 7.06 -18.95 -4.17
CA PRO A 139 8.45 -18.96 -3.73
C PRO A 139 9.49 -19.05 -4.85
N GLN A 140 9.11 -19.48 -6.07
CA GLN A 140 10.01 -19.51 -7.23
C GLN A 140 10.26 -18.13 -7.84
N HIS A 141 9.37 -17.17 -7.58
CA HIS A 141 9.51 -15.79 -8.01
C HIS A 141 10.26 -14.94 -6.97
N ASN A 142 10.65 -13.73 -7.36
CA ASN A 142 11.31 -12.79 -6.47
C ASN A 142 10.37 -12.34 -5.33
N GLN A 143 10.81 -12.49 -4.08
CA GLN A 143 10.01 -12.19 -2.88
C GLN A 143 10.15 -10.73 -2.40
N SER A 144 10.98 -9.93 -3.07
CA SER A 144 11.21 -8.52 -2.72
C SER A 144 10.13 -7.65 -3.34
N ILE A 145 9.00 -7.50 -2.65
CA ILE A 145 7.86 -6.77 -3.18
C ILE A 145 7.83 -5.35 -2.65
N VAL A 146 7.82 -4.37 -3.55
CA VAL A 146 7.99 -2.95 -3.19
C VAL A 146 6.89 -2.04 -3.73
N SER A 147 6.15 -2.48 -4.73
CA SER A 147 5.03 -1.75 -5.32
C SER A 147 4.00 -2.72 -5.91
N ILE A 148 2.74 -2.30 -5.94
CA ILE A 148 1.62 -3.06 -6.50
C ILE A 148 0.59 -2.07 -7.07
N THR A 149 -0.04 -2.43 -8.19
CA THR A 149 -1.17 -1.73 -8.77
C THR A 149 -2.19 -2.72 -9.30
N GLN A 150 -3.45 -2.30 -9.38
CA GLN A 150 -4.53 -3.00 -10.06
C GLN A 150 -4.98 -2.17 -11.28
N THR A 151 -5.27 -2.82 -12.39
CA THR A 151 -5.81 -2.15 -13.59
C THR A 151 -7.33 -2.00 -13.52
N SER A 152 -7.90 -1.22 -14.45
CA SER A 152 -9.35 -1.13 -14.67
C SER A 152 -10.02 -2.48 -14.97
N THR A 153 -9.27 -3.44 -15.52
CA THR A 153 -9.72 -4.80 -15.83
C THR A 153 -9.55 -5.78 -14.66
N GLY A 154 -8.88 -5.39 -13.58
CA GLY A 154 -8.63 -6.22 -12.40
C GLY A 154 -7.26 -6.91 -12.38
N ASP A 155 -6.48 -6.85 -13.47
CA ASP A 155 -5.12 -7.38 -13.52
C ASP A 155 -4.24 -6.71 -12.45
N LEU A 156 -3.38 -7.51 -11.81
CA LEU A 156 -2.42 -7.03 -10.82
C LEU A 156 -1.02 -6.99 -11.42
N TYR A 157 -0.31 -5.90 -11.17
CA TYR A 157 1.11 -5.76 -11.51
C TYR A 157 1.90 -5.44 -10.25
N VAL A 158 3.01 -6.15 -10.08
CA VAL A 158 3.83 -6.08 -8.87
C VAL A 158 5.27 -5.78 -9.25
N GLY A 159 5.79 -4.67 -8.73
CA GLY A 159 7.18 -4.29 -8.91
C GLY A 159 8.07 -4.91 -7.84
N THR A 160 9.20 -5.50 -8.27
CA THR A 160 10.16 -6.14 -7.37
C THR A 160 11.44 -5.33 -7.18
N GLY A 161 12.10 -5.49 -6.04
CA GLY A 161 13.43 -4.94 -5.75
C GLY A 161 13.47 -3.50 -5.26
N GLU A 162 14.34 -3.21 -4.30
CA GLU A 162 14.45 -1.89 -3.67
C GLU A 162 15.44 -0.93 -4.32
N LEU A 163 15.05 0.35 -4.43
CA LEU A 163 15.82 1.40 -5.14
C LEU A 163 16.98 1.98 -4.30
N PHE A 164 17.42 1.30 -3.26
CA PHE A 164 18.58 1.70 -2.48
C PHE A 164 19.59 0.58 -2.60
N GLN A 165 20.52 0.67 -3.55
CA GLN A 165 21.66 -0.24 -3.67
C GLN A 165 22.80 0.30 -2.80
N GLY A 166 22.95 -0.27 -1.64
CA GLY A 166 23.97 0.06 -0.66
C GLY A 166 23.86 -0.92 0.50
N TYR A 167 24.44 -2.12 0.34
CA TYR A 167 24.79 -2.96 1.48
C TYR A 167 25.86 -2.22 2.28
N TYR A 168 25.44 -1.24 3.07
CA TYR A 168 26.24 -0.72 4.18
C TYR A 168 25.86 -1.58 5.38
N GLY A 169 26.16 -2.88 5.27
CA GLY A 169 26.18 -3.80 6.40
C GLY A 169 27.21 -3.31 7.39
N GLY A 170 26.77 -2.46 8.31
CA GLY A 170 27.58 -1.84 9.35
C GLY A 170 26.74 -1.47 10.57
N GLY A 171 25.64 -2.18 10.84
CA GLY A 171 24.87 -2.03 12.08
C GLY A 171 23.38 -2.31 11.97
N SER A 172 22.72 -2.38 13.14
CA SER A 172 21.30 -2.65 13.38
C SER A 172 20.32 -1.61 12.80
N THR A 173 20.78 -0.68 11.96
CA THR A 173 20.02 0.49 11.48
C THR A 173 19.69 0.45 9.98
N SER A 174 20.08 -0.60 9.24
CA SER A 174 19.76 -0.76 7.82
C SER A 174 19.09 -2.09 7.52
N SER A 175 17.92 -2.07 6.88
CA SER A 175 17.29 -3.30 6.36
C SER A 175 18.10 -3.86 5.20
N PRO A 176 18.31 -5.19 5.12
CA PRO A 176 18.93 -5.82 3.96
C PRO A 176 18.13 -5.47 2.70
N GLN A 177 18.84 -5.12 1.64
CA GLN A 177 18.25 -4.73 0.36
C GLN A 177 18.26 -5.94 -0.57
N PHE A 178 17.11 -6.21 -1.16
CA PHE A 178 16.95 -7.35 -2.07
C PHE A 178 16.78 -6.83 -3.50
N ALA A 179 17.65 -7.27 -4.39
CA ALA A 179 17.53 -7.00 -5.81
C ALA A 179 16.25 -7.63 -6.37
N GLY A 180 15.58 -6.91 -7.25
CA GLY A 180 14.39 -7.35 -7.97
C GLY A 180 14.73 -8.16 -9.22
N LYS A 181 13.68 -8.68 -9.85
CA LYS A 181 13.70 -9.38 -11.13
C LYS A 181 12.54 -8.89 -12.01
N GLY A 182 12.39 -7.56 -12.10
CA GLY A 182 11.35 -6.93 -12.90
C GLY A 182 9.95 -6.93 -12.27
N VAL A 183 8.95 -7.16 -13.10
CA VAL A 183 7.52 -7.06 -12.77
C VAL A 183 6.87 -8.44 -12.85
N LEU A 184 6.06 -8.77 -11.86
CA LEU A 184 5.14 -9.92 -11.88
C LEU A 184 3.75 -9.42 -12.27
N LYS A 185 3.03 -10.21 -13.08
CA LYS A 185 1.65 -9.97 -13.47
C LYS A 185 0.75 -11.12 -13.02
N SER A 186 -0.44 -10.81 -12.53
CA SER A 186 -1.53 -11.76 -12.31
C SER A 186 -2.78 -11.28 -13.04
N THR A 187 -3.53 -12.21 -13.64
CA THR A 187 -4.81 -11.99 -14.32
C THR A 187 -5.95 -12.77 -13.65
N ASP A 188 -5.71 -13.27 -12.44
CA ASP A 188 -6.56 -14.21 -11.71
C ASP A 188 -6.63 -13.88 -10.21
N ASP A 189 -6.73 -12.58 -9.90
CA ASP A 189 -6.84 -12.04 -8.53
C ASP A 189 -5.72 -12.52 -7.59
N GLY A 190 -4.51 -12.67 -8.12
CA GLY A 190 -3.32 -13.08 -7.39
C GLY A 190 -3.23 -14.58 -7.11
N ALA A 191 -4.03 -15.42 -7.77
CA ALA A 191 -3.94 -16.87 -7.64
C ALA A 191 -2.67 -17.45 -8.30
N SER A 192 -2.23 -16.87 -9.41
CA SER A 192 -0.96 -17.18 -10.07
C SER A 192 -0.25 -15.93 -10.58
N TRP A 193 1.06 -16.04 -10.75
CA TRP A 193 1.93 -14.92 -11.14
C TRP A 193 2.83 -15.32 -12.30
N THR A 194 3.00 -14.40 -13.26
CA THR A 194 3.90 -14.55 -14.40
C THR A 194 4.95 -13.44 -14.40
N GLU A 195 6.22 -13.78 -14.57
CA GLU A 195 7.29 -12.80 -14.82
C GLU A 195 7.14 -12.16 -16.20
N LEU A 196 7.11 -10.82 -16.25
CA LEU A 196 7.20 -10.10 -17.52
C LEU A 196 8.64 -10.11 -18.02
N THR A 197 8.92 -10.97 -19.00
CA THR A 197 10.28 -11.22 -19.53
C THR A 197 10.97 -9.95 -20.05
N SER A 198 10.20 -8.98 -20.54
CA SER A 198 10.66 -7.66 -20.99
C SER A 198 11.27 -6.79 -19.88
N THR A 199 11.08 -7.18 -18.61
CA THR A 199 11.47 -6.40 -17.41
C THR A 199 12.57 -7.07 -16.56
N LEU A 200 13.05 -8.25 -16.95
CA LEU A 200 13.98 -9.06 -16.12
C LEU A 200 15.30 -8.36 -15.78
N SER A 201 15.70 -7.36 -16.56
CA SER A 201 16.89 -6.54 -16.31
C SER A 201 16.69 -5.45 -15.24
N TRP A 202 15.45 -5.24 -14.78
CA TRP A 202 15.13 -4.20 -13.82
C TRP A 202 15.32 -4.74 -12.39
N SER A 203 16.41 -4.33 -11.76
CA SER A 203 16.74 -4.72 -10.39
C SER A 203 15.96 -3.95 -9.32
N SER A 204 15.18 -2.94 -9.70
CA SER A 204 14.26 -2.24 -8.80
C SER A 204 13.12 -1.55 -9.54
N VAL A 205 11.91 -1.79 -9.04
CA VAL A 205 10.66 -1.15 -9.49
C VAL A 205 9.94 -0.53 -8.28
N PRO A 206 10.43 0.59 -7.70
CA PRO A 206 9.92 1.12 -6.43
C PRO A 206 8.49 1.67 -6.50
N ARG A 207 7.98 1.91 -7.71
CA ARG A 207 6.61 2.35 -7.98
C ARG A 207 6.14 1.79 -9.31
N ILE A 208 4.92 1.28 -9.34
CA ILE A 208 4.20 0.84 -10.52
C ILE A 208 2.76 1.31 -10.37
N GLU A 209 2.16 1.82 -11.43
CA GLU A 209 0.77 2.29 -11.45
C GLU A 209 0.15 2.01 -12.81
N ALA A 210 -1.09 1.52 -12.81
CA ALA A 210 -1.91 1.43 -14.01
C ALA A 210 -2.48 2.81 -14.34
N ASP A 211 -2.70 3.10 -15.62
CA ASP A 211 -3.43 4.29 -16.04
C ASP A 211 -4.92 4.15 -15.68
N PRO A 212 -5.45 4.98 -14.75
CA PRO A 212 -6.86 4.89 -14.38
C PRO A 212 -7.81 5.26 -15.53
N SER A 213 -7.31 5.99 -16.52
CA SER A 213 -8.08 6.44 -17.69
C SER A 213 -8.10 5.41 -18.83
N ASP A 214 -7.29 4.36 -18.76
CA ASP A 214 -7.25 3.30 -19.78
C ASP A 214 -8.26 2.18 -19.45
N PRO A 215 -9.40 2.08 -20.17
CA PRO A 215 -10.38 1.03 -19.93
C PRO A 215 -9.91 -0.36 -20.35
N SER A 216 -8.85 -0.45 -21.17
CA SER A 216 -8.29 -1.74 -21.60
C SER A 216 -7.38 -2.37 -20.55
N GLY A 217 -6.91 -1.59 -19.57
CA GLY A 217 -5.99 -2.04 -18.53
C GLY A 217 -4.58 -2.37 -19.03
N ASN A 218 -4.19 -1.90 -20.21
CA ASN A 218 -2.90 -2.23 -20.82
C ASN A 218 -1.82 -1.17 -20.62
N THR A 219 -2.22 0.05 -20.24
CA THR A 219 -1.31 1.17 -20.02
C THR A 219 -0.80 1.18 -18.60
N ILE A 220 0.46 0.82 -18.42
CA ILE A 220 1.12 0.74 -17.11
C ILE A 220 2.38 1.59 -17.12
N TYR A 221 2.63 2.25 -15.99
CA TYR A 221 3.81 3.06 -15.75
C TYR A 221 4.67 2.43 -14.65
N ALA A 222 5.99 2.46 -14.83
CA ALA A 222 6.92 1.94 -13.82
C ALA A 222 8.09 2.91 -13.60
N ALA A 223 8.40 3.14 -12.34
CA ALA A 223 9.64 3.78 -11.92
C ALA A 223 10.76 2.75 -11.93
N THR A 224 11.95 3.12 -12.42
CA THR A 224 13.14 2.26 -12.36
C THR A 224 14.39 3.10 -12.10
N THR A 225 15.52 2.45 -11.79
CA THR A 225 16.84 3.10 -11.74
C THR A 225 17.34 3.56 -13.11
N ASN A 226 16.72 3.10 -14.21
CA ASN A 226 17.10 3.46 -15.56
C ASN A 226 15.90 4.00 -16.37
N GLY A 227 15.22 5.00 -15.81
CA GLY A 227 14.17 5.75 -16.46
C GLY A 227 12.75 5.41 -16.01
N PHE A 228 11.83 6.29 -16.39
CA PHE A 228 10.39 6.08 -16.31
C PHE A 228 9.99 5.20 -17.49
N LYS A 229 9.26 4.13 -17.20
CA LYS A 229 8.84 3.14 -18.20
C LYS A 229 7.35 3.26 -18.43
N LYS A 230 6.93 3.11 -19.68
CA LYS A 230 5.52 3.07 -20.10
C LYS A 230 5.30 1.89 -21.04
N THR A 231 4.29 1.08 -20.77
CA THR A 231 3.74 0.10 -21.72
C THR A 231 2.32 0.52 -22.09
N THR A 232 1.84 0.07 -23.25
CA THR A 232 0.44 0.18 -23.70
C THR A 232 -0.09 -1.17 -24.20
N ASP A 233 0.65 -2.26 -23.95
CA ASP A 233 0.36 -3.61 -24.43
C ASP A 233 0.43 -4.65 -23.28
N GLY A 234 0.13 -4.20 -22.06
CA GLY A 234 0.10 -5.06 -20.87
C GLY A 234 1.47 -5.55 -20.43
N GLY A 235 2.54 -4.87 -20.84
CA GLY A 235 3.91 -5.15 -20.44
C GLY A 235 4.69 -6.07 -21.38
N THR A 236 4.17 -6.33 -22.58
CA THR A 236 4.90 -7.06 -23.63
C THR A 236 6.10 -6.23 -24.11
N THR A 237 5.88 -4.94 -24.34
CA THR A 237 6.93 -3.98 -24.67
C THR A 237 6.85 -2.74 -23.79
N TRP A 238 7.99 -2.07 -23.61
CA TRP A 238 8.12 -0.87 -22.79
C TRP A 238 8.93 0.21 -23.49
N THR A 239 8.43 1.44 -23.44
CA THR A 239 9.14 2.65 -23.84
C THR A 239 9.77 3.34 -22.62
N SER A 240 10.73 4.23 -22.84
CA SER A 240 11.44 4.94 -21.76
C SER A 240 11.43 6.46 -21.99
N PRO A 241 10.27 7.12 -21.90
CA PRO A 241 10.10 8.54 -22.28
C PRO A 241 10.88 9.53 -21.41
N LEU A 242 11.29 9.14 -20.20
CA LEU A 242 12.09 9.97 -19.31
C LEU A 242 13.26 9.16 -18.73
N GLY A 243 14.51 9.54 -19.04
CA GLY A 243 15.70 8.88 -18.50
C GLY A 243 16.05 9.29 -17.07
N GLY A 244 17.05 8.64 -16.46
CA GLY A 244 17.52 8.92 -15.08
C GLY A 244 16.83 8.07 -14.01
N ASN A 245 17.22 8.19 -12.75
CA ASN A 245 16.60 7.41 -11.68
C ASN A 245 15.22 7.97 -11.36
N ILE A 246 14.21 7.12 -11.39
CA ILE A 246 12.86 7.46 -10.97
C ILE A 246 12.57 6.82 -9.62
N TRP A 247 12.26 7.65 -8.64
CA TRP A 247 12.18 7.21 -7.25
C TRP A 247 10.74 6.96 -6.80
N ASP A 248 9.82 7.79 -7.31
CA ASP A 248 8.39 7.72 -7.05
C ASP A 248 7.66 8.53 -8.13
N PHE A 249 6.37 8.26 -8.28
CA PHE A 249 5.48 9.10 -9.08
C PHE A 249 4.03 8.93 -8.60
N ALA A 250 3.16 9.84 -9.01
CA ALA A 250 1.72 9.69 -8.89
C ALA A 250 1.04 9.99 -10.22
N ILE A 251 -0.05 9.29 -10.49
CA ILE A 251 -0.93 9.48 -11.63
C ILE A 251 -2.33 9.89 -11.14
N SER A 252 -2.96 10.81 -11.87
CA SER A 252 -4.32 11.28 -11.61
C SER A 252 -5.35 10.45 -12.37
N PRO A 253 -6.66 10.52 -12.02
CA PRO A 253 -7.73 9.85 -12.76
C PRO A 253 -7.76 10.11 -14.28
N THR A 254 -7.30 11.28 -14.74
CA THR A 254 -7.23 11.65 -16.17
C THR A 254 -5.84 11.46 -16.79
N GLY A 255 -4.90 10.83 -16.08
CA GLY A 255 -3.59 10.47 -16.61
C GLY A 255 -2.48 11.51 -16.42
N LYS A 256 -2.73 12.65 -15.75
CA LYS A 256 -1.64 13.59 -15.37
C LYS A 256 -0.67 12.93 -14.40
N LEU A 257 0.62 13.15 -14.63
CA LEU A 257 1.72 12.50 -13.93
C LEU A 257 2.63 13.53 -13.24
N PHE A 258 2.98 13.23 -11.99
CA PHE A 258 4.05 13.92 -11.25
C PHE A 258 5.13 12.91 -10.92
N VAL A 259 6.32 13.07 -11.50
CA VAL A 259 7.40 12.08 -11.46
C VAL A 259 8.63 12.66 -10.76
N ASN A 260 9.16 11.95 -9.78
CA ASN A 260 10.44 12.28 -9.15
C ASN A 260 11.60 11.67 -9.94
N ARG A 261 12.30 12.51 -10.70
CA ARG A 261 13.49 12.18 -11.47
C ARG A 261 14.72 12.79 -10.82
N ASN A 262 15.57 11.98 -10.18
CA ASN A 262 16.81 12.44 -9.53
C ASN A 262 16.61 13.66 -8.60
N GLY A 263 15.45 13.81 -7.96
CA GLY A 263 15.16 14.97 -7.12
C GLY A 263 14.49 16.16 -7.81
N ASN A 264 14.24 16.06 -9.11
CA ASN A 264 13.43 16.99 -9.89
C ASN A 264 11.99 16.47 -9.99
N THR A 265 11.02 17.35 -9.82
CA THR A 265 9.61 17.03 -10.11
C THR A 265 9.32 17.33 -11.57
N MET A 266 9.04 16.28 -12.32
CA MET A 266 8.62 16.34 -13.73
C MET A 266 7.11 16.20 -13.81
N TYR A 267 6.49 16.91 -14.73
CA TYR A 267 5.06 16.88 -15.02
C TYR A 267 4.81 16.40 -16.44
N SER A 268 3.75 15.63 -16.65
CA SER A 268 3.29 15.18 -17.96
C SER A 268 1.77 15.00 -17.97
N THR A 269 1.15 15.22 -19.12
CA THR A 269 -0.29 14.97 -19.36
C THR A 269 -0.55 13.74 -20.24
N ASP A 270 0.49 13.13 -20.80
CA ASP A 270 0.40 12.02 -21.77
C ASP A 270 1.32 10.84 -21.42
N GLY A 271 2.14 11.00 -20.38
CA GLY A 271 3.17 10.05 -19.96
C GLY A 271 4.29 9.84 -20.98
N THR A 272 4.43 10.74 -21.96
CA THR A 272 5.43 10.67 -23.03
C THR A 272 6.31 11.93 -23.03
N ASN A 273 5.68 13.10 -22.92
CA ASN A 273 6.36 14.40 -22.90
C ASN A 273 6.41 14.93 -21.47
N PHE A 274 7.61 15.28 -21.00
CA PHE A 274 7.83 15.71 -19.61
C PHE A 274 8.43 17.12 -19.56
N THR A 275 7.89 17.95 -18.67
CA THR A 275 8.44 19.27 -18.34
C THR A 275 8.80 19.31 -16.87
N GLU A 276 9.96 19.88 -16.52
CA GLU A 276 10.31 20.08 -15.11
C GLU A 276 9.48 21.23 -14.52
N ILE A 277 8.84 21.00 -13.37
CA ILE A 277 8.09 22.02 -12.63
C ILE A 277 8.73 22.39 -11.28
N SER A 278 9.79 21.68 -10.87
CA SER A 278 10.59 22.07 -9.71
C SER A 278 11.63 23.13 -10.05
N ALA A 279 11.86 24.06 -9.12
CA ALA A 279 12.81 25.16 -9.29
C ALA A 279 14.06 25.01 -8.38
N PRO A 280 15.25 25.46 -8.84
CA PRO A 280 16.43 25.55 -7.99
C PRO A 280 16.35 26.73 -7.00
N ILE A 281 15.65 27.80 -7.36
CA ILE A 281 15.45 28.99 -6.54
C ILE A 281 14.04 28.95 -5.97
N ILE A 282 13.93 29.05 -4.64
CA ILE A 282 12.66 28.92 -3.93
C ILE A 282 11.97 30.29 -3.84
N THR A 283 10.79 30.39 -4.45
CA THR A 283 9.83 31.47 -4.23
C THR A 283 8.67 30.98 -3.36
N SER A 284 7.75 31.88 -2.98
CA SER A 284 6.53 31.52 -2.26
C SER A 284 5.58 30.60 -3.04
N THR A 285 5.75 30.49 -4.37
CA THR A 285 4.89 29.71 -5.27
C THR A 285 5.61 28.57 -5.98
N SER A 286 6.90 28.34 -5.69
CA SER A 286 7.70 27.30 -6.35
C SER A 286 7.74 25.99 -5.56
N LEU A 287 7.82 24.87 -6.27
CA LEU A 287 8.24 23.59 -5.68
C LEU A 287 9.76 23.47 -5.78
N PRO A 288 10.51 23.31 -4.68
CA PRO A 288 11.97 23.22 -4.77
C PRO A 288 12.45 21.86 -5.25
N ARG A 289 13.55 21.87 -6.02
CA ARG A 289 14.37 20.68 -6.29
C ARG A 289 14.97 20.10 -4.99
N ARG A 290 15.25 18.79 -4.98
CA ARG A 290 15.92 18.10 -3.86
C ARG A 290 16.93 17.07 -4.32
N GLY A 291 18.22 17.41 -4.27
CA GLY A 291 19.30 16.47 -4.60
C GLY A 291 19.55 15.35 -3.57
N SER A 292 18.87 15.39 -2.42
CA SER A 292 18.94 14.37 -1.37
C SER A 292 17.62 14.29 -0.62
N GLY A 293 17.32 13.13 -0.03
CA GLY A 293 16.05 12.83 0.61
C GLY A 293 15.04 12.17 -0.34
N ARG A 294 13.80 12.03 0.12
CA ARG A 294 12.68 11.44 -0.63
C ARG A 294 11.70 12.53 -1.03
N ILE A 295 11.13 12.39 -2.22
CA ILE A 295 9.98 13.16 -2.68
C ILE A 295 8.87 12.17 -2.99
N ARG A 296 7.67 12.42 -2.45
CA ARG A 296 6.45 11.65 -2.74
C ARG A 296 5.31 12.58 -3.09
N TYR A 297 4.38 12.07 -3.90
CA TYR A 297 3.23 12.83 -4.37
C TYR A 297 1.92 12.13 -4.02
N ALA A 298 0.87 12.92 -3.83
CA ALA A 298 -0.51 12.45 -3.79
C ALA A 298 -1.37 13.44 -4.57
N ILE A 299 -2.29 12.94 -5.38
CA ILE A 299 -3.22 13.75 -6.18
C ILE A 299 -4.62 13.43 -5.67
N SER A 300 -5.44 14.47 -5.46
CA SER A 300 -6.83 14.26 -5.07
C SER A 300 -7.60 13.59 -6.22
N PRO A 301 -8.30 12.46 -5.97
CA PRO A 301 -9.10 11.80 -7.00
C PRO A 301 -10.38 12.57 -7.37
N GLN A 302 -10.82 13.53 -6.54
CA GLN A 302 -12.02 14.34 -6.79
C GLN A 302 -11.72 15.63 -7.54
N ASP A 303 -10.52 16.17 -7.38
CA ASP A 303 -10.07 17.40 -8.04
C ASP A 303 -8.55 17.36 -8.22
N GLU A 304 -8.12 17.05 -9.42
CA GLU A 304 -6.72 16.89 -9.77
C GLU A 304 -5.90 18.18 -9.69
N ASN A 305 -6.55 19.34 -9.48
CA ASN A 305 -5.83 20.56 -9.19
C ASN A 305 -5.17 20.51 -7.81
N TYR A 306 -5.69 19.69 -6.89
CA TYR A 306 -5.13 19.49 -5.58
C TYR A 306 -4.06 18.40 -5.60
N VAL A 307 -2.82 18.84 -5.55
CA VAL A 307 -1.64 17.95 -5.53
C VAL A 307 -0.81 18.25 -4.30
N TYR A 308 -0.39 17.20 -3.61
CA TYR A 308 0.44 17.28 -2.42
C TYR A 308 1.81 16.69 -2.72
N CYS A 309 2.85 17.33 -2.21
CA CYS A 309 4.23 16.87 -2.33
C CYS A 309 4.87 16.90 -0.94
N VAL A 310 5.39 15.75 -0.51
CA VAL A 310 6.17 15.65 0.74
C VAL A 310 7.63 15.45 0.38
N GLN A 311 8.48 16.27 1.00
CA GLN A 311 9.93 16.19 0.84
C GLN A 311 10.61 15.90 2.19
N THR A 312 11.64 15.07 2.18
CA THR A 312 12.49 14.82 3.36
C THR A 312 13.86 15.47 3.21
N ASN A 313 14.54 15.65 4.34
CA ASN A 313 15.97 15.95 4.40
C ASN A 313 16.63 14.91 5.32
N GLY A 314 17.33 13.94 4.73
CA GLY A 314 17.75 12.73 5.46
C GLY A 314 16.55 12.00 6.05
N ASN A 315 16.62 11.74 7.36
CA ASN A 315 15.60 11.01 8.14
C ASN A 315 14.56 11.94 8.77
N ALA A 316 14.34 13.14 8.25
CA ALA A 316 13.42 14.11 8.83
C ALA A 316 12.52 14.75 7.75
N LEU A 317 11.35 15.23 8.15
CA LEU A 317 10.51 16.05 7.29
C LEU A 317 11.29 17.31 6.87
N SER A 318 11.25 17.63 5.58
CA SER A 318 11.67 18.94 5.10
C SER A 318 10.47 19.87 5.04
N ALA A 319 9.51 19.53 4.18
CA ALA A 319 8.30 20.31 4.00
C ALA A 319 7.20 19.49 3.31
N VAL A 320 5.96 19.94 3.52
CA VAL A 320 4.77 19.52 2.78
C VAL A 320 4.33 20.72 1.94
N TYR A 321 4.16 20.47 0.65
CA TYR A 321 3.69 21.44 -0.33
C TYR A 321 2.33 21.02 -0.86
N ARG A 322 1.52 22.01 -1.23
CA ARG A 322 0.23 21.84 -1.88
C ARG A 322 0.15 22.76 -3.10
N SER A 323 -0.27 22.20 -4.21
CA SER A 323 -0.81 22.93 -5.36
C SER A 323 -2.34 22.83 -5.33
N VAL A 324 -3.00 23.89 -5.81
CA VAL A 324 -4.47 23.97 -5.99
C VAL A 324 -4.82 24.31 -7.44
N ASP A 325 -3.85 24.18 -8.35
CA ASP A 325 -3.91 24.57 -9.76
C ASP A 325 -3.18 23.56 -10.67
N GLY A 326 -3.16 22.29 -10.23
CA GLY A 326 -2.66 21.17 -11.05
C GLY A 326 -1.14 21.16 -11.21
N GLY A 327 -0.42 21.71 -10.24
CA GLY A 327 1.05 21.75 -10.20
C GLY A 327 1.68 23.01 -10.78
N SER A 328 0.88 24.00 -11.19
CA SER A 328 1.38 25.27 -11.76
C SER A 328 2.05 26.14 -10.70
N THR A 329 1.45 26.22 -9.51
CA THR A 329 2.01 26.88 -8.33
C THR A 329 1.92 26.01 -7.08
N TRP A 330 2.83 26.23 -6.14
CA TRP A 330 2.99 25.42 -4.94
C TRP A 330 3.16 26.29 -3.70
N SER A 331 2.31 26.06 -2.71
CA SER A 331 2.42 26.68 -1.39
C SER A 331 2.99 25.67 -0.39
N LYS A 332 3.92 26.11 0.45
CA LYS A 332 4.36 25.32 1.60
C LYS A 332 3.26 25.36 2.67
N ILE A 333 2.71 24.21 3.03
CA ILE A 333 1.62 24.08 4.02
C ILE A 333 2.06 23.43 5.34
N GLY A 334 3.28 22.90 5.38
CA GLY A 334 3.85 22.32 6.59
C GLY A 334 5.36 22.17 6.45
N GLN A 335 6.07 22.14 7.57
CA GLN A 335 7.49 21.84 7.64
C GLN A 335 7.85 21.32 9.02
N LYS A 336 9.03 20.73 9.13
CA LYS A 336 9.56 20.31 10.41
C LYS A 336 9.54 21.46 11.42
N SER A 337 9.11 21.15 12.63
CA SER A 337 9.23 22.01 13.80
C SER A 337 9.60 21.14 15.02
N ASN A 338 9.81 21.79 16.17
CA ASN A 338 10.03 21.05 17.42
C ASN A 338 8.84 20.16 17.81
N ASN A 339 7.63 20.52 17.37
CA ASN A 339 6.38 19.83 17.73
C ASN A 339 5.80 19.02 16.55
N PHE A 340 6.49 18.98 15.40
CA PHE A 340 5.97 18.32 14.20
C PHE A 340 7.11 17.83 13.31
N ASP A 341 7.42 16.54 13.42
CA ASP A 341 8.30 15.82 12.50
C ASP A 341 7.81 14.36 12.38
N PRO A 342 6.76 14.09 11.58
CA PRO A 342 6.12 12.77 11.53
C PRO A 342 7.00 11.69 10.85
N LEU A 343 8.18 12.06 10.36
CA LEU A 343 9.06 11.16 9.59
C LEU A 343 10.37 10.84 10.33
N CYS A 344 10.60 11.41 11.51
CA CYS A 344 11.84 11.19 12.24
C CYS A 344 11.83 9.92 13.09
N TYR A 345 13.02 9.33 13.18
CA TYR A 345 13.36 8.36 14.22
C TYR A 345 14.03 9.17 15.33
N THR A 346 13.29 9.51 16.39
CA THR A 346 13.96 10.02 17.58
C THR A 346 14.54 8.83 18.34
N ASN A 347 15.86 8.79 18.53
CA ASN A 347 16.53 7.83 19.43
C ASN A 347 16.03 7.91 20.90
N SER A 348 15.09 8.81 21.21
CA SER A 348 14.57 9.07 22.55
C SER A 348 13.28 8.31 22.89
N GLY A 349 12.92 7.26 22.15
CA GLY A 349 11.87 6.32 22.57
C GLY A 349 10.47 6.93 22.79
N ASN A 350 10.21 8.15 22.29
CA ASN A 350 8.91 8.78 22.43
C ASN A 350 8.38 9.24 21.07
N PRO A 351 7.47 8.48 20.43
CA PRO A 351 6.83 8.88 19.18
C PRO A 351 5.83 10.05 19.35
N PHE A 352 5.58 10.52 20.58
CA PHE A 352 4.68 11.64 20.86
C PHE A 352 5.20 12.49 22.02
N ALA A 353 6.12 13.42 21.73
CA ALA A 353 6.45 14.52 22.64
C ALA A 353 5.75 15.80 22.20
#